data_AF-A0A4S8MDQ2-F1
#
_entry.id   AF-A0A4S8MDQ2-F1
#
_cell.length_a   1.000
_cell.length_b   1.000
_cell.length_c   1.000
_cell.angle_alpha   90.00
_cell.angle_beta   90.00
_cell.angle_gamma   90.00
#
_symmetry.space_group_name_H-M   'P 1'
#
loop_
_entity.id
_entity.type
_entity.pdbx_description
1 polymer ?
#
loop_
_entity_poly.entity_id
_entity_poly.type
_entity_poly.pdbx_seq_one_letter_code
_entity_poly.pdbx_strand_id
1 'polypeptide(L)'
;MADDELAEINGIKPDILLADNEEKEFRSKTSKSVYKIKRTFDHYYCSCPAWRNQSGVPTNARSCKHLQEMLGQEYEVARLEMKNPDGPPPKGLSKKASTAKKPASTSKAKPP
;
A
#
# COMPACT_ATOMS: atom_id res chain seq x y z
N MET A 1 -24.16 -0.32 10.27
CA MET A 1 -23.28 0.72 9.69
C MET A 1 -21.92 0.07 9.56
N ALA A 2 -21.39 -0.04 8.35
CA ALA A 2 -20.13 -0.73 8.14
C ALA A 2 -18.99 0.27 8.34
N ASP A 3 -18.19 0.06 9.39
CA ASP A 3 -16.87 0.66 9.53
C ASP A 3 -15.98 0.09 8.43
N ASP A 4 -16.03 0.73 7.26
CA ASP A 4 -15.12 0.44 6.17
C ASP A 4 -13.80 1.17 6.46
N GLU A 5 -12.94 0.51 7.24
CA GLU A 5 -11.61 1.01 7.64
C GLU A 5 -10.67 1.30 6.44
N LEU A 6 -11.04 0.87 5.22
CA LEU A 6 -10.37 1.22 3.96
C LEU A 6 -11.08 2.32 3.17
N ALA A 7 -12.32 2.72 3.48
CA ALA A 7 -12.99 3.83 2.81
C ALA A 7 -12.41 5.20 3.24
N GLU A 8 -11.92 5.32 4.48
CA GLU A 8 -11.28 6.54 5.02
C GLU A 8 -10.02 6.22 5.83
N ILE A 9 -8.88 6.08 5.15
CA ILE A 9 -7.59 5.93 5.82
C ILE A 9 -7.09 7.33 6.20
N ASN A 10 -7.10 7.65 7.50
CA ASN A 10 -6.65 8.95 8.03
C ASN A 10 -7.41 10.15 7.42
N GLY A 11 -8.71 9.97 7.12
CA GLY A 11 -9.56 10.98 6.45
C GLY A 11 -9.33 11.13 4.94
N ILE A 12 -8.46 10.32 4.35
CA ILE A 12 -8.20 10.29 2.91
C ILE A 12 -9.12 9.22 2.29
N LYS A 13 -9.98 9.64 1.37
CA LYS A 13 -10.88 8.77 0.61
C LYS A 13 -10.21 8.32 -0.69
N PRO A 14 -10.40 7.07 -1.14
CA PRO A 14 -9.89 6.66 -2.44
C PRO A 14 -10.66 7.33 -3.58
N ASP A 15 -9.97 7.71 -4.66
CA ASP A 15 -10.57 8.34 -5.85
C ASP A 15 -11.69 7.46 -6.46
N ILE A 16 -11.48 6.14 -6.48
CA ILE A 16 -12.48 5.15 -6.85
C ILE A 16 -12.75 4.20 -5.67
N LEU A 17 -13.88 4.39 -5.00
CA LEU A 17 -14.39 3.49 -3.97
C LEU A 17 -14.99 2.22 -4.63
N LEU A 18 -14.32 1.09 -4.46
CA LEU A 18 -14.85 -0.25 -4.78
C LEU A 18 -15.51 -0.85 -3.53
N ALA A 19 -16.54 -1.67 -3.70
CA ALA A 19 -17.08 -2.51 -2.63
C ALA A 19 -16.15 -3.71 -2.32
N ASP A 20 -16.31 -4.32 -1.14
CA ASP A 20 -15.51 -5.48 -0.74
C ASP A 20 -15.77 -6.70 -1.65
N ASN A 21 -14.69 -7.30 -2.15
CA ASN A 21 -14.68 -8.35 -3.17
C ASN A 21 -14.99 -7.89 -4.61
N GLU A 22 -15.25 -6.61 -4.85
CA GLU A 22 -15.44 -6.07 -6.21
C GLU A 22 -14.12 -6.09 -7.01
N GLU A 23 -14.23 -6.38 -8.31
CA GLU A 23 -13.12 -6.23 -9.27
C GLU A 23 -13.44 -5.13 -10.30
N LYS A 24 -12.43 -4.30 -10.59
CA LYS A 24 -12.45 -3.26 -11.62
C LYS A 24 -11.33 -3.49 -12.62
N GLU A 25 -11.63 -3.29 -13.89
CA GLU A 25 -10.64 -3.29 -14.96
C GLU A 25 -10.03 -1.88 -15.09
N PHE A 26 -8.74 -1.76 -14.80
CA PHE A 26 -7.99 -0.51 -14.92
C PHE A 26 -7.03 -0.57 -16.11
N ARG A 27 -7.02 0.49 -16.91
CA ARG A 27 -6.13 0.64 -18.06
C ARG A 27 -5.26 1.88 -17.88
N SER A 28 -3.98 1.66 -17.63
CA SER A 28 -3.00 2.74 -17.43
C SER A 28 -2.72 3.50 -18.73
N LYS A 29 -2.56 4.83 -18.64
CA LYS A 29 -2.29 5.70 -19.81
C LYS A 29 -1.04 5.27 -20.62
N THR A 30 -0.06 4.66 -19.97
CA THR A 30 1.22 4.25 -20.56
C THR A 30 1.17 2.89 -21.27
N SER A 31 0.08 2.11 -21.19
CA SER A 31 0.05 0.74 -21.74
C SER A 31 -1.31 0.33 -22.29
N LYS A 32 -1.32 -0.42 -23.40
CA LYS A 32 -2.56 -0.96 -23.99
C LYS A 32 -3.17 -2.12 -23.20
N SER A 33 -2.41 -2.72 -22.28
CA SER A 33 -2.85 -3.82 -21.42
C SER A 33 -3.88 -3.36 -20.39
N VAL A 34 -4.96 -4.12 -20.26
CA VAL A 34 -5.95 -3.98 -19.19
C VAL A 34 -5.50 -4.82 -18.00
N TYR A 35 -5.51 -4.25 -16.79
CA TYR A 35 -5.16 -4.92 -15.56
C TYR A 35 -6.38 -5.00 -14.64
N LYS A 36 -6.65 -6.21 -14.12
CA LYS A 36 -7.68 -6.40 -13.11
C LYS A 36 -7.15 -5.95 -11.74
N ILE A 37 -7.90 -5.07 -11.09
CA ILE A 37 -7.71 -4.67 -9.69
C ILE A 37 -8.91 -5.19 -8.90
N LYS A 38 -8.68 -6.01 -7.88
CA LYS A 38 -9.71 -6.51 -6.98
C LYS A 38 -9.51 -5.92 -5.59
N ARG A 39 -10.57 -5.38 -5.00
CA ARG A 39 -10.58 -5.02 -3.57
C ARG A 39 -10.90 -6.28 -2.76
N THR A 40 -10.00 -6.65 -1.86
CA THR A 40 -10.23 -7.66 -0.82
C THR A 40 -10.32 -6.94 0.51
N PHE A 41 -11.07 -7.50 1.48
CA PHE A 41 -11.34 -6.87 2.79
C PHE A 41 -10.10 -6.30 3.51
N ASP A 42 -8.92 -6.92 3.36
CA ASP A 42 -7.65 -6.40 3.88
C ASP A 42 -6.76 -5.71 2.81
N HIS A 43 -6.83 -6.12 1.55
CA HIS A 43 -5.86 -5.68 0.55
C HIS A 43 -6.35 -5.62 -0.89
N TYR A 44 -5.75 -4.70 -1.65
CA TYR A 44 -5.95 -4.63 -3.09
C TYR A 44 -5.01 -5.59 -3.82
N TYR A 45 -5.58 -6.41 -4.69
CA TYR A 45 -4.87 -7.31 -5.58
C TYR A 45 -4.82 -6.69 -6.99
N CYS A 46 -3.62 -6.53 -7.57
CA CYS A 46 -3.45 -6.14 -8.96
C CYS A 46 -2.84 -7.28 -9.76
N SER A 47 -3.45 -7.64 -10.91
CA SER A 47 -2.89 -8.64 -11.84
C SER A 47 -1.63 -8.15 -12.59
N CYS A 48 -1.14 -6.95 -12.29
CA CYS A 48 0.00 -6.33 -12.96
C CYS A 48 1.36 -6.90 -12.48
N PRO A 49 2.36 -7.00 -13.37
CA PRO A 49 3.67 -7.58 -13.03
C PRO A 49 4.39 -6.80 -11.94
N ALA A 50 4.21 -5.47 -11.88
CA ALA A 50 4.78 -4.63 -10.84
C ALA A 50 4.30 -4.97 -9.41
N TRP A 51 3.06 -5.45 -9.26
CA TRP A 51 2.50 -5.91 -7.98
C TRP A 51 2.83 -7.38 -7.72
N ARG A 52 2.79 -8.22 -8.77
CA ARG A 52 3.12 -9.65 -8.65
C ARG A 52 4.58 -9.91 -8.27
N ASN A 53 5.50 -9.12 -8.82
CA ASN A 53 6.96 -9.25 -8.58
C ASN A 53 7.44 -8.55 -7.29
N GLN A 54 6.53 -8.07 -6.44
CA GLN A 54 6.84 -7.50 -5.12
C GLN A 54 6.98 -8.58 -4.03
N SER A 55 7.75 -9.63 -4.32
CA SER A 55 7.91 -10.79 -3.43
C SER A 55 8.55 -10.44 -2.08
N GLY A 56 9.28 -9.32 -1.98
CA GLY A 56 9.92 -8.84 -0.75
C GLY A 56 9.05 -7.95 0.15
N VAL A 57 7.78 -7.71 -0.19
CA VAL A 57 6.81 -7.02 0.69
C VAL A 57 5.56 -7.88 0.91
N PRO A 58 4.96 -7.84 2.11
CA PRO A 58 3.79 -8.64 2.43
C PRO A 58 2.58 -8.17 1.61
N THR A 59 1.64 -9.07 1.33
CA THR A 59 0.54 -8.85 0.36
C THR A 59 -0.33 -7.63 0.72
N ASN A 60 -0.54 -7.40 2.01
CA ASN A 60 -1.26 -6.25 2.55
C ASN A 60 -0.54 -4.91 2.29
N ALA A 61 0.78 -4.93 2.10
CA ALA A 61 1.64 -3.78 1.81
C ALA A 61 2.09 -3.65 0.34
N ARG A 62 1.53 -4.48 -0.55
CA ARG A 62 1.80 -4.35 -1.99
C ARG A 62 1.00 -3.20 -2.57
N SER A 63 1.71 -2.34 -3.28
CA SER A 63 1.17 -1.19 -4.01
C SER A 63 1.70 -1.21 -5.43
N CYS A 64 1.04 -0.54 -6.36
CA CYS A 64 1.58 -0.37 -7.71
C CYS A 64 1.07 0.93 -8.31
N LYS A 65 1.74 1.40 -9.37
CA LYS A 65 1.33 2.63 -10.05
C LYS A 65 -0.16 2.62 -10.42
N HIS A 66 -0.72 1.47 -10.82
CA HIS A 66 -2.14 1.36 -11.16
C HIS A 66 -3.07 1.51 -9.94
N LEU A 67 -2.70 0.97 -8.78
CA LEU A 67 -3.44 1.19 -7.53
C LEU A 67 -3.35 2.65 -7.09
N GLN A 68 -2.16 3.25 -7.21
CA GLN A 68 -1.94 4.66 -6.90
C GLN A 68 -2.66 5.61 -7.88
N GLU A 69 -2.82 5.23 -9.15
CA GLU A 69 -3.60 5.99 -10.15
C GLU A 69 -5.12 5.75 -10.02
N MET A 70 -5.57 4.64 -9.40
CA MET A 70 -6.99 4.27 -9.24
C MET A 70 -7.57 4.70 -7.88
N LEU A 71 -6.78 4.61 -6.81
CA LEU A 71 -7.18 4.98 -5.45
C LEU A 71 -6.67 6.37 -5.06
N GLY A 72 -5.72 6.94 -5.82
CA GLY A 72 -5.00 8.15 -5.45
C GLY A 72 -3.68 7.85 -4.74
N GLN A 73 -2.65 8.64 -5.06
CA GLN A 73 -1.31 8.46 -4.51
C GLN A 73 -1.27 8.69 -2.99
N GLU A 74 -2.06 9.64 -2.49
CA GLU A 74 -2.14 10.03 -1.08
C GLU A 74 -2.76 8.92 -0.23
N TYR A 75 -3.83 8.30 -0.72
CA TYR A 75 -4.49 7.16 -0.08
C TYR A 75 -3.53 5.96 0.06
N GLU A 76 -2.86 5.57 -1.03
CA GLU A 76 -1.90 4.46 -0.99
C GLU A 76 -0.68 4.77 -0.09
N VAL A 77 -0.27 6.04 0.06
CA VAL A 77 0.78 6.41 1.04
C VAL A 77 0.31 6.14 2.47
N ALA A 78 -0.85 6.68 2.86
CA ALA A 78 -1.37 6.49 4.22
C ALA A 78 -1.63 5.00 4.53
N ARG A 79 -2.13 4.25 3.54
CA ARG A 79 -2.30 2.78 3.62
C ARG A 79 -0.98 2.05 3.84
N LEU A 80 0.09 2.44 3.14
CA LEU A 80 1.41 1.83 3.27
C LEU A 80 2.10 2.21 4.58
N GLU A 81 1.94 3.43 5.07
CA GLU A 81 2.44 3.84 6.39
C GLU A 81 1.77 3.03 7.52
N MET A 82 0.46 2.79 7.44
CA MET A 82 -0.25 1.94 8.39
C MET A 82 0.14 0.45 8.28
N LYS A 83 0.21 -0.11 7.06
CA LYS A 83 0.41 -1.56 6.86
C LYS A 83 1.86 -2.01 6.76
N ASN A 84 2.81 -1.08 6.61
CA ASN A 84 4.24 -1.39 6.47
C ASN A 84 5.15 -0.22 6.95
N PRO A 85 5.13 0.12 8.25
CA PRO A 85 5.89 1.25 8.79
C PRO A 85 7.41 1.12 8.58
N ASP A 86 7.95 -0.11 8.64
CA ASP A 86 9.38 -0.40 8.41
C ASP A 86 9.72 -0.61 6.92
N GLY A 87 8.73 -0.49 6.03
CA GLY A 87 8.85 -0.86 4.62
C GLY A 87 9.72 0.06 3.77
N PRO A 88 10.30 -0.47 2.67
CA PRO A 88 10.81 0.38 1.60
C PRO A 88 9.64 1.20 1.03
N PRO A 89 9.80 2.54 0.85
CA PRO A 89 8.73 3.37 0.34
C PRO A 89 8.34 2.97 -1.09
N PRO A 90 7.08 3.21 -1.51
CA PRO A 90 6.66 2.93 -2.88
C PRO A 90 7.53 3.72 -3.86
N LYS A 91 8.02 3.06 -4.91
CA LYS A 91 8.86 3.68 -5.95
C LYS A 91 8.10 4.81 -6.64
N GLY A 92 8.39 6.05 -6.23
CA GLY A 92 7.81 7.26 -6.81
C GLY A 92 7.48 8.36 -5.79
N LEU A 93 7.48 8.07 -4.48
CA LEU A 93 7.15 9.06 -3.45
C LEU A 93 8.30 9.19 -2.44
N SER A 94 8.96 10.35 -2.48
CA SER A 94 10.03 10.70 -1.53
C SER A 94 9.46 10.79 -0.12
N LYS A 95 9.85 9.85 0.75
CA LYS A 95 9.53 9.83 2.19
C LYS A 95 9.81 11.22 2.80
N LYS A 96 8.75 12.00 3.10
CA LYS A 96 8.86 13.04 4.14
C LYS A 96 8.92 12.28 5.45
N ALA A 97 10.11 12.21 6.03
CA ALA A 97 10.37 11.40 7.21
C ALA A 97 9.51 11.84 8.41
N SER A 98 8.81 10.87 9.00
CA SER A 98 8.13 11.00 10.29
C SER A 98 8.68 9.94 11.25
N THR A 99 9.64 10.41 12.05
CA THR A 99 10.18 9.86 13.31
C THR A 99 9.42 8.73 14.01
N ALA A 100 10.22 7.77 14.53
CA ALA A 100 9.98 6.77 15.59
C ALA A 100 9.90 5.31 15.08
N LYS A 101 10.64 4.34 15.65
CA LYS A 101 11.67 4.38 16.72
C LYS A 101 12.57 3.16 16.57
N LYS A 102 13.90 3.34 16.58
CA LYS A 102 14.84 2.25 16.87
C LYS A 102 14.79 1.92 18.38
N PRO A 103 14.53 0.68 18.80
CA PRO A 103 15.23 0.09 19.93
C PRO A 103 16.60 -0.39 19.40
N ALA A 104 17.65 0.42 19.46
CA ALA A 104 18.45 0.63 20.66
C ALA A 104 19.09 -0.69 21.14
N SER A 105 20.31 -0.88 20.68
CA SER A 105 21.28 -1.95 20.96
C SER A 105 21.21 -2.55 22.37
N THR A 106 21.15 -3.88 22.46
CA THR A 106 21.62 -4.59 23.66
C THR A 106 23.13 -4.82 23.57
N SER A 107 23.89 -3.79 23.96
CA SER A 107 25.32 -3.94 24.24
C SER A 107 25.45 -4.74 25.54
N LYS A 108 25.57 -6.06 25.44
CA LYS A 108 25.68 -6.93 26.61
C LYS A 108 27.02 -6.69 27.30
N ALA A 109 26.97 -6.05 28.47
CA ALA A 109 28.16 -5.71 29.25
C ALA A 109 28.83 -6.95 29.88
N LYS A 110 30.15 -6.90 29.92
CA LYS A 110 31.03 -7.53 30.92
C LYS A 110 30.74 -6.87 32.31
N PRO A 111 30.92 -7.47 33.51
CA PRO A 111 31.88 -8.49 33.90
C PRO A 111 31.27 -9.85 34.34
N PRO A 112 32.07 -10.90 34.63
CA PRO A 112 33.55 -10.98 34.72
C PRO A 112 34.33 -10.46 33.51
#